data_AF-A0AAD6VC94-F1
#
_entry.id   AF-A0AAD6VC94-F1
#
_cell.length_a   1.000
_cell.length_b   1.000
_cell.length_c   1.000
_cell.angle_alpha   90.00
_cell.angle_beta   90.00
_cell.angle_gamma   90.00
#
_symmetry.space_group_name_H-M   'P 1'
#
loop_
_entity.id
_entity.type
_entity.pdbx_description
1 polymer ?
#
loop_
_entity_poly.entity_id
_entity_poly.type
_entity_poly.pdbx_seq_one_letter_code
_entity_poly.pdbx_strand_id
1 'polypeptide(L)'
;MNDLGRDRVDDVMPARRYDAKPDSRGFLASLWRHFGGPCSLIVLPLPYKSNTESLIELNILHLQSHTRPTTNRQPLNNMPSPVESGQEIMIPLFDPAVAGAPVHVNWQQNMAQRKADYYALTADNITTGEQVPFFIAAEYYKSSTQANPSHITKVGELVEGEGYKLKVNDRLQYGQKNAEGELRFIVYHDKERKPYQHRFIETAVGSATAGKAAEMAKAFGIGAVGGTIMDGLKGIVGDYLHTF
;
A
#
# COMPACT_ATOMS: atom_id res chain seq x y z
N MET A 1 -47.14 35.35 46.33
CA MET A 1 -47.45 33.95 46.66
C MET A 1 -46.87 33.13 45.52
N ASN A 2 -45.57 32.84 45.58
CA ASN A 2 -44.99 31.59 46.13
C ASN A 2 -45.50 30.41 45.30
N ASP A 3 -44.69 29.55 44.69
CA ASP A 3 -43.47 28.94 45.21
C ASP A 3 -42.68 28.25 44.08
N LEU A 4 -41.41 28.03 44.35
CA LEU A 4 -40.37 27.46 43.51
C LEU A 4 -40.51 25.93 43.42
N GLY A 5 -40.17 25.36 42.26
CA GLY A 5 -40.08 23.91 42.06
C GLY A 5 -39.01 23.55 41.02
N ARG A 6 -37.75 23.73 41.39
CA ARG A 6 -36.59 23.09 40.77
C ARG A 6 -36.67 21.61 41.10
N ASP A 7 -36.58 20.73 40.09
CA ASP A 7 -35.93 19.45 40.28
C ASP A 7 -34.93 19.21 39.16
N ARG A 8 -33.67 19.28 39.59
CA ARG A 8 -32.45 18.93 38.88
C ARG A 8 -32.27 17.43 39.16
N VAL A 9 -32.23 16.60 38.12
CA VAL A 9 -31.81 15.21 38.28
C VAL A 9 -30.44 15.11 37.64
N ASP A 10 -29.42 15.07 38.50
CA ASP A 10 -28.03 14.87 38.16
C ASP A 10 -27.84 13.41 37.72
N ASP A 11 -27.66 13.20 36.41
CA ASP A 11 -27.29 11.89 35.87
C ASP A 11 -25.78 11.67 36.08
N VAL A 12 -25.47 11.01 37.20
CA VAL A 12 -24.13 10.62 37.61
C VAL A 12 -23.66 9.45 36.74
N MET A 13 -22.75 9.74 35.81
CA MET A 13 -21.99 8.74 35.06
C MET A 13 -21.09 7.92 36.00
N PRO A 14 -21.12 6.57 35.96
CA PRO A 14 -20.18 5.76 36.72
C PRO A 14 -18.78 5.78 36.07
N ALA A 15 -17.80 6.18 36.87
CA ALA A 15 -16.38 6.12 36.55
C ALA A 15 -15.93 4.68 36.26
N ARG A 16 -15.54 4.40 35.01
CA ARG A 16 -14.79 3.19 34.66
C ARG A 16 -13.36 3.33 35.17
N ARG A 17 -12.98 2.46 36.10
CA ARG A 17 -11.60 2.27 36.54
C ARG A 17 -10.76 1.78 35.36
N TYR A 18 -9.67 2.51 35.10
CA TYR A 18 -8.58 2.05 34.25
C TYR A 18 -7.62 1.25 35.13
N ASP A 19 -7.66 -0.08 35.00
CA ASP A 19 -6.60 -0.96 35.50
C ASP A 19 -5.46 -0.95 34.47
N ALA A 20 -4.33 -0.36 34.86
CA ALA A 20 -3.07 -0.49 34.15
C ALA A 20 -2.32 -1.70 34.71
N LYS A 21 -2.00 -2.67 33.85
CA LYS A 21 -0.85 -3.56 34.04
C LYS A 21 -0.33 -4.07 32.70
N PRO A 22 0.91 -3.70 32.30
CA PRO A 22 1.62 -4.37 31.23
C PRO A 22 2.55 -5.42 31.83
N ASP A 23 2.32 -6.70 31.51
CA ASP A 23 3.40 -7.68 31.53
C ASP A 23 3.13 -8.74 30.45
N SER A 24 3.82 -8.60 29.32
CA SER A 24 3.83 -9.58 28.23
C SER A 24 5.28 -10.01 27.98
N ARG A 25 5.86 -10.68 28.98
CA ARG A 25 6.96 -11.63 28.76
C ARG A 25 6.40 -13.04 28.93
N GLY A 26 6.07 -13.69 27.82
CA GLY A 26 5.69 -15.11 27.85
C GLY A 26 4.84 -15.54 26.66
N PHE A 27 5.45 -15.64 25.48
CA PHE A 27 4.87 -16.43 24.38
C PHE A 27 5.96 -17.15 23.60
N LEU A 28 6.72 -17.99 24.28
CA LEU A 28 7.38 -19.15 23.69
C LEU A 28 7.54 -20.23 24.76
N ALA A 29 7.39 -21.48 24.33
CA ALA A 29 7.61 -22.73 25.06
C ALA A 29 6.40 -23.29 25.83
N SER A 30 5.57 -24.03 25.10
CA SER A 30 5.00 -25.28 25.62
C SER A 30 5.05 -26.35 24.54
N LEU A 31 6.19 -27.04 24.48
CA LEU A 31 6.27 -28.47 24.22
C LEU A 31 7.68 -28.89 24.62
N TRP A 32 7.82 -29.71 25.64
CA TRP A 32 8.72 -30.86 25.72
C TRP A 32 8.64 -31.41 27.15
N ARG A 33 8.37 -32.71 27.20
CA ARG A 33 7.96 -33.51 28.36
C ARG A 33 9.10 -33.79 29.33
N HIS A 34 8.67 -34.24 30.52
CA HIS A 34 9.32 -35.22 31.40
C HIS A 34 10.68 -35.74 30.95
N PHE A 35 11.71 -35.53 31.75
CA PHE A 35 12.48 -36.56 32.48
C PHE A 35 13.58 -35.84 33.26
N GLY A 36 13.70 -36.11 34.55
CA GLY A 36 14.74 -35.57 35.41
C GLY A 36 16.06 -36.32 35.27
N GLY A 37 17.17 -35.61 35.54
CA GLY A 37 18.47 -36.21 35.81
C GLY A 37 19.63 -35.56 35.04
N PRO A 38 20.77 -35.25 35.69
CA PRO A 38 21.94 -34.67 35.05
C PRO A 38 22.89 -35.79 34.57
N CYS A 39 23.15 -35.90 33.26
CA CYS A 39 24.24 -36.74 32.75
C CYS A 39 24.81 -36.21 31.43
N SER A 40 26.11 -35.92 31.49
CA SER A 40 27.17 -36.19 30.51
C SER A 40 26.94 -35.91 29.03
N LEU A 41 27.66 -34.90 28.54
CA LEU A 41 27.93 -34.62 27.14
C LEU A 41 28.83 -35.74 26.56
N ILE A 42 28.27 -36.62 25.74
CA ILE A 42 29.02 -37.58 24.93
C ILE A 42 29.07 -37.05 23.50
N VAL A 43 30.27 -36.66 23.05
CA VAL A 43 30.57 -36.37 21.64
C VAL A 43 30.95 -37.70 20.98
N LEU A 44 30.13 -38.18 20.05
CA LEU A 44 30.50 -39.29 19.17
C LEU A 44 30.83 -38.75 17.77
N PRO A 45 31.98 -39.14 17.18
CA PRO A 45 32.27 -38.84 15.79
C PRO A 45 31.51 -39.82 14.88
N LEU A 46 30.88 -39.30 13.81
CA LEU A 46 30.34 -40.16 12.76
C LEU A 46 31.34 -40.34 11.62
N PRO A 47 31.45 -41.57 11.08
CA PRO A 47 32.46 -41.94 10.10
C PRO A 47 32.09 -41.57 8.66
N TYR A 48 33.15 -41.26 7.92
CA TYR A 48 33.22 -41.14 6.46
C TYR A 48 33.17 -42.52 5.78
N LYS A 49 32.33 -42.69 4.74
CA LYS A 49 32.45 -43.64 3.58
C LYS A 49 31.19 -43.53 2.69
N SER A 50 31.29 -43.04 1.46
CA SER A 50 31.62 -43.72 0.18
C SER A 50 30.44 -44.44 -0.50
N ASN A 51 30.04 -43.89 -1.65
CA ASN A 51 29.40 -44.45 -2.85
C ASN A 51 28.65 -45.78 -2.75
N THR A 52 27.36 -45.79 -3.15
CA THR A 52 26.88 -46.58 -4.30
C THR A 52 25.41 -46.26 -4.62
N GLU A 53 25.09 -46.48 -5.88
CA GLU A 53 23.89 -46.18 -6.64
C GLU A 53 22.58 -46.67 -5.99
N SER A 54 21.54 -45.85 -6.06
CA SER A 54 20.17 -46.34 -6.09
C SER A 54 19.31 -45.44 -6.99
N LEU A 55 18.83 -46.08 -8.05
CA LEU A 55 17.79 -45.58 -8.95
C LEU A 55 16.52 -45.34 -8.13
N ILE A 56 16.07 -44.09 -8.07
CA ILE A 56 14.70 -43.76 -7.70
C ILE A 56 14.11 -42.99 -8.88
N GLU A 57 13.11 -43.60 -9.48
CA GLU A 57 12.31 -43.07 -10.57
C GLU A 57 11.78 -41.67 -10.21
N LEU A 58 12.21 -40.68 -10.99
CA LEU A 58 11.62 -39.36 -11.03
C LEU A 58 10.25 -39.48 -11.71
N ASN A 59 9.22 -39.56 -10.88
CA ASN A 59 7.84 -39.37 -11.30
C ASN A 59 7.67 -37.89 -11.69
N ILE A 60 7.91 -37.58 -12.97
CA ILE A 60 7.71 -36.25 -13.56
C ILE A 60 6.20 -36.00 -13.60
N LEU A 61 5.70 -35.34 -12.55
CA LEU A 61 4.41 -34.68 -12.58
C LEU A 61 4.43 -33.62 -13.68
N HIS A 62 3.66 -33.90 -14.72
CA HIS A 62 3.39 -33.07 -15.86
C HIS A 62 2.65 -31.80 -15.41
N LEU A 63 3.38 -30.81 -14.90
CA LEU A 63 2.91 -29.44 -14.74
C LEU A 63 2.82 -28.83 -16.14
N GLN A 64 1.60 -28.87 -16.69
CA GLN A 64 1.21 -28.05 -17.83
C GLN A 64 1.28 -26.58 -17.40
N SER A 65 2.44 -25.97 -17.58
CA SER A 65 2.56 -24.51 -17.63
C SER A 65 1.66 -24.04 -18.77
N HIS A 66 0.52 -23.47 -18.40
CA HIS A 66 -0.31 -22.72 -19.34
C HIS A 66 0.53 -21.55 -19.84
N THR A 67 1.20 -21.74 -20.97
CA THR A 67 1.79 -20.67 -21.74
C THR A 67 0.65 -19.75 -22.15
N ARG A 68 0.53 -18.61 -21.45
CA ARG A 68 -0.39 -17.53 -21.83
C ARG A 68 -0.10 -17.19 -23.30
N PRO A 69 -1.14 -17.03 -24.15
CA PRO A 69 -0.93 -16.65 -25.53
C PRO A 69 -0.23 -15.29 -25.58
N THR A 70 0.97 -15.30 -26.18
CA THR A 70 1.73 -14.11 -26.54
C THR A 70 0.99 -13.39 -27.67
N THR A 71 0.13 -12.45 -27.30
CA THR A 71 -0.45 -11.50 -28.25
C THR A 71 0.64 -10.57 -28.77
N ASN A 72 1.03 -10.88 -30.01
CA ASN A 72 1.43 -9.99 -31.09
C ASN A 72 1.91 -8.56 -30.72
N ARG A 73 3.20 -8.31 -30.99
CA ARG A 73 3.87 -7.01 -30.88
C ARG A 73 3.30 -6.02 -31.90
N GLN A 74 2.73 -4.92 -31.43
CA GLN A 74 2.55 -3.69 -32.21
C GLN A 74 3.87 -2.87 -32.24
N PRO A 75 4.10 -2.03 -33.27
CA PRO A 75 5.38 -1.35 -33.46
C PRO A 75 5.56 -0.16 -32.50
N LEU A 76 6.79 -0.06 -32.01
CA LEU A 76 7.49 1.03 -31.32
C LEU A 76 6.74 2.39 -31.22
N ASN A 77 5.94 2.54 -30.17
CA ASN A 77 5.68 3.77 -29.41
C ASN A 77 5.06 3.34 -28.06
N ASN A 78 5.78 2.50 -27.31
CA ASN A 78 5.33 1.93 -26.04
C ASN A 78 5.41 2.95 -24.90
N MET A 79 4.64 4.03 -24.98
CA MET A 79 4.21 4.69 -23.75
C MET A 79 3.10 3.83 -23.15
N PRO A 80 3.15 3.49 -21.85
CA PRO A 80 2.05 2.80 -21.19
C PRO A 80 0.77 3.60 -21.42
N SER A 81 -0.32 2.91 -21.76
CA SER A 81 -1.60 3.59 -21.98
C SER A 81 -2.01 4.26 -20.67
N PRO A 82 -2.47 5.53 -20.69
CA PRO A 82 -2.97 6.16 -19.47
C PRO A 82 -4.03 5.28 -18.83
N VAL A 83 -4.08 5.25 -17.49
CA VAL A 83 -5.18 4.59 -16.79
C VAL A 83 -6.50 5.28 -17.14
N GLU A 84 -7.54 4.50 -17.39
CA GLU A 84 -8.86 4.98 -17.80
C GLU A 84 -9.97 4.50 -16.86
N SER A 85 -11.08 5.25 -16.86
CA SER A 85 -12.29 4.87 -16.14
C SER A 85 -12.78 3.49 -16.58
N GLY A 86 -13.19 2.66 -15.63
CA GLY A 86 -13.66 1.30 -15.88
C GLY A 86 -12.61 0.20 -15.82
N GLN A 87 -11.31 0.53 -15.86
CA GLN A 87 -10.23 -0.45 -15.67
C GLN A 87 -10.19 -0.98 -14.22
N GLU A 88 -9.54 -2.11 -14.00
CA GLU A 88 -9.38 -2.71 -12.68
C GLU A 88 -7.92 -2.64 -12.21
N ILE A 89 -7.74 -2.25 -10.95
CA ILE A 89 -6.43 -2.05 -10.32
C ILE A 89 -6.34 -2.94 -9.07
N MET A 90 -5.22 -3.62 -8.89
CA MET A 90 -4.86 -4.35 -7.69
C MET A 90 -3.92 -3.51 -6.82
N ILE A 91 -4.37 -3.18 -5.62
CA ILE A 91 -3.57 -2.48 -4.61
C ILE A 91 -3.09 -3.52 -3.58
N PRO A 92 -1.80 -3.57 -3.24
CA PRO A 92 -1.31 -4.51 -2.24
C PRO A 92 -1.97 -4.30 -0.87
N LEU A 93 -1.90 -5.32 0.00
CA LEU A 93 -2.30 -5.16 1.39
C LEU A 93 -1.37 -4.17 2.10
N PHE A 94 -1.92 -3.46 3.08
CA PHE A 94 -1.10 -2.61 3.94
C PHE A 94 -0.14 -3.47 4.77
N ASP A 95 1.15 -3.36 4.46
CA ASP A 95 2.25 -3.88 5.26
C ASP A 95 3.15 -2.70 5.65
N PRO A 96 3.32 -2.37 6.94
CA PRO A 96 4.18 -1.26 7.36
C PRO A 96 5.65 -1.45 6.98
N ALA A 97 6.13 -2.69 6.80
CA ALA A 97 7.49 -2.97 6.36
C ALA A 97 7.71 -2.66 4.87
N VAL A 98 6.66 -2.86 4.04
CA VAL A 98 6.72 -2.68 2.58
C VAL A 98 6.18 -1.31 2.14
N ALA A 99 5.18 -0.78 2.84
CA ALA A 99 4.53 0.49 2.50
C ALA A 99 5.45 1.70 2.68
N GLY A 100 6.53 1.57 3.46
CA GLY A 100 7.49 2.65 3.72
C GLY A 100 6.93 3.76 4.61
N ALA A 101 7.65 4.88 4.67
CA ALA A 101 7.16 6.06 5.38
C ALA A 101 6.04 6.75 4.57
N PRO A 102 4.99 7.28 5.22
CA PRO A 102 3.99 8.09 4.55
C PRO A 102 4.63 9.36 3.96
N VAL A 103 4.09 9.82 2.83
CA VAL A 103 4.44 11.08 2.18
C VAL A 103 3.54 12.19 2.71
N HIS A 104 4.14 13.31 3.11
CA HIS A 104 3.42 14.44 3.72
C HIS A 104 3.06 15.49 2.67
N VAL A 105 1.81 15.47 2.20
CA VAL A 105 1.34 16.43 1.21
C VAL A 105 0.76 17.65 1.91
N ASN A 106 1.39 18.81 1.69
CA ASN A 106 0.95 20.10 2.21
C ASN A 106 0.37 20.96 1.07
N TRP A 107 -0.76 21.62 1.30
CA TRP A 107 -1.38 22.52 0.34
C TRP A 107 -2.11 23.68 1.02
N GLN A 108 -2.50 24.68 0.23
CA GLN A 108 -3.31 25.79 0.70
C GLN A 108 -4.69 25.72 0.06
N GLN A 109 -5.74 25.90 0.86
CA GLN A 109 -7.13 25.91 0.40
C GLN A 109 -7.93 26.85 1.29
N ASN A 110 -8.73 27.73 0.67
CA ASN A 110 -9.52 28.75 1.39
C ASN A 110 -8.65 29.61 2.34
N MET A 111 -7.48 30.04 1.87
CA MET A 111 -6.47 30.79 2.66
C MET A 111 -5.90 30.05 3.88
N ALA A 112 -6.27 28.77 4.10
CA ALA A 112 -5.76 27.95 5.20
C ALA A 112 -4.72 26.94 4.70
N GLN A 113 -3.67 26.73 5.49
CA GLN A 113 -2.73 25.64 5.29
C GLN A 113 -3.39 24.32 5.69
N ARG A 114 -3.24 23.31 4.84
CA ARG A 114 -3.77 21.97 5.01
C ARG A 114 -2.64 20.97 4.82
N LYS A 115 -2.75 19.83 5.48
CA LYS A 115 -1.81 18.71 5.37
C LYS A 115 -2.55 17.40 5.49
N ALA A 116 -2.05 16.39 4.80
CA ALA A 116 -2.49 15.02 4.93
C ALA A 116 -1.35 14.06 4.55
N ASP A 117 -1.41 12.88 5.13
CA ASP A 117 -0.42 11.83 4.93
C ASP A 117 -0.94 10.86 3.88
N TYR A 118 -0.08 10.43 2.97
CA TYR A 118 -0.42 9.49 1.91
C TYR A 118 0.60 8.35 1.86
N TYR A 119 0.19 7.21 1.32
CA TYR A 119 1.11 6.17 0.88
C TYR A 119 1.27 6.23 -0.62
N ALA A 120 2.52 6.29 -1.06
CA ALA A 120 2.89 6.12 -2.45
C ALA A 120 3.18 4.64 -2.71
N LEU A 121 2.42 4.04 -3.62
CA LEU A 121 2.45 2.63 -3.98
C LEU A 121 2.59 2.51 -5.49
N THR A 122 3.08 1.37 -5.93
CA THR A 122 2.91 0.90 -7.30
C THR A 122 1.77 -0.11 -7.28
N ALA A 123 0.73 0.13 -8.07
CA ALA A 123 -0.41 -0.76 -8.19
C ALA A 123 -0.42 -1.43 -9.56
N ASP A 124 -0.90 -2.67 -9.64
CA ASP A 124 -0.98 -3.40 -10.91
C ASP A 124 -2.33 -3.12 -11.56
N ASN A 125 -2.33 -2.60 -12.78
CA ASN A 125 -3.51 -2.53 -13.63
C ASN A 125 -3.76 -3.91 -14.23
N ILE A 126 -4.67 -4.67 -13.64
CA ILE A 126 -4.94 -6.04 -14.07
C ILE A 126 -5.65 -6.11 -15.42
N THR A 127 -6.24 -4.99 -15.88
CA THR A 127 -6.85 -4.90 -17.21
C THR A 127 -5.80 -4.78 -18.30
N THR A 128 -4.75 -3.97 -18.10
CA THR A 128 -3.70 -3.73 -19.12
C THR A 128 -2.45 -4.57 -18.90
N GLY A 129 -2.24 -5.08 -17.69
CA GLY A 129 -1.01 -5.74 -17.26
C GLY A 129 0.15 -4.78 -16.93
N GLU A 130 -0.13 -3.48 -16.82
CA GLU A 130 0.87 -2.43 -16.56
C GLU A 130 0.85 -2.00 -15.09
N GLN A 131 1.93 -1.33 -14.64
CA GLN A 131 2.01 -0.76 -13.30
C GLN A 131 1.71 0.74 -13.32
N VAL A 132 0.94 1.20 -12.33
CA VAL A 132 0.54 2.61 -12.19
C VAL A 132 0.94 3.15 -10.81
N PRO A 133 1.48 4.38 -10.73
CA PRO A 133 1.64 5.05 -9.45
C PRO A 133 0.28 5.31 -8.78
N PHE A 134 0.16 4.90 -7.52
CA PHE A 134 -1.06 5.01 -6.74
C PHE A 134 -0.78 5.71 -5.40
N PHE A 135 -1.56 6.75 -5.11
CA PHE A 135 -1.55 7.44 -3.83
C PHE A 135 -2.83 7.16 -3.07
N ILE A 136 -2.71 6.75 -1.82
CA ILE A 136 -3.85 6.55 -0.93
C ILE A 136 -3.66 7.34 0.36
N ALA A 137 -4.70 8.05 0.81
CA ALA A 137 -4.67 8.72 2.11
C ALA A 137 -4.39 7.69 3.23
N ALA A 138 -3.47 8.01 4.13
CA ALA A 138 -3.00 7.06 5.14
C ALA A 138 -4.13 6.53 6.02
N GLU A 139 -5.10 7.38 6.36
CA GLU A 139 -6.30 7.02 7.12
C GLU A 139 -7.26 6.09 6.36
N TYR A 140 -7.15 5.99 5.03
CA TYR A 140 -7.97 5.10 4.19
C TYR A 140 -7.29 3.75 3.94
N TYR A 141 -5.99 3.64 4.25
CA TYR A 141 -5.18 2.44 3.98
C TYR A 141 -4.78 1.65 5.23
N LYS A 142 -4.36 2.33 6.31
CA LYS A 142 -3.91 1.67 7.55
C LYS A 142 -5.04 1.02 8.34
N SER A 143 -6.17 1.70 8.39
CA SER A 143 -7.19 1.44 9.40
C SER A 143 -8.16 0.37 8.90
N SER A 144 -7.82 -0.90 9.14
CA SER A 144 -8.78 -2.01 9.10
C SER A 144 -9.89 -1.78 10.14
N THR A 145 -10.80 -0.87 9.87
CA THR A 145 -12.00 -0.70 10.69
C THR A 145 -13.17 -0.43 9.77
N GLN A 146 -14.22 -1.26 9.94
CA GLN A 146 -15.54 -1.05 9.34
C GLN A 146 -16.11 0.36 9.61
N ALA A 147 -15.51 1.11 10.55
CA ALA A 147 -15.89 2.45 11.00
C ALA A 147 -15.49 3.60 10.06
N ASN A 148 -14.45 3.47 9.23
CA ASN A 148 -14.12 4.53 8.26
C ASN A 148 -14.93 4.31 6.96
N PRO A 149 -15.89 5.20 6.63
CA PRO A 149 -16.70 5.07 5.41
C PRO A 149 -15.90 5.21 4.12
N SER A 150 -14.67 5.72 4.20
CA SER A 150 -13.77 5.91 3.07
C SER A 150 -12.60 4.91 3.06
N HIS A 151 -12.60 3.90 3.94
CA HIS A 151 -11.57 2.87 3.91
C HIS A 151 -11.55 2.12 2.57
N ILE A 152 -10.38 1.63 2.15
CA ILE A 152 -10.21 0.91 0.88
C ILE A 152 -11.17 -0.27 0.71
N THR A 153 -11.58 -0.94 1.79
CA THR A 153 -12.58 -2.03 1.79
C THR A 153 -13.97 -1.60 1.32
N LYS A 154 -14.25 -0.29 1.22
CA LYS A 154 -15.53 0.26 0.74
C LYS A 154 -15.55 0.50 -0.77
N VAL A 155 -14.38 0.47 -1.40
CA VAL A 155 -14.20 0.71 -2.84
C VAL A 155 -13.53 -0.45 -3.55
N GLY A 156 -12.86 -1.35 -2.82
CA GLY A 156 -12.20 -2.53 -3.36
C GLY A 156 -12.69 -3.82 -2.72
N GLU A 157 -12.69 -4.87 -3.53
CA GLU A 157 -12.88 -6.26 -3.14
C GLU A 157 -11.55 -6.82 -2.61
N LEU A 158 -11.56 -7.38 -1.41
CA LEU A 158 -10.38 -8.07 -0.88
C LEU A 158 -10.17 -9.39 -1.64
N VAL A 159 -9.00 -9.54 -2.25
CA VAL A 159 -8.52 -10.78 -2.84
C VAL A 159 -7.49 -11.38 -1.88
N GLU A 160 -7.83 -12.54 -1.31
CA GLU A 160 -7.01 -13.19 -0.28
C GLU A 160 -5.57 -13.41 -0.74
N GLY A 161 -4.61 -12.91 0.04
CA GLY A 161 -3.18 -13.04 -0.25
C GLY A 161 -2.63 -12.08 -1.31
N GLU A 162 -3.47 -11.35 -2.04
CA GLU A 162 -3.03 -10.42 -3.09
C GLU A 162 -3.19 -8.96 -2.66
N GLY A 163 -4.40 -8.55 -2.23
CA GLY A 163 -4.69 -7.14 -2.03
C GLY A 163 -6.15 -6.76 -2.19
N TYR A 164 -6.37 -5.49 -2.54
CA TYR A 164 -7.68 -4.95 -2.87
C TYR A 164 -7.78 -4.72 -4.37
N LYS A 165 -8.71 -5.42 -5.01
CA LYS A 165 -9.10 -5.19 -6.39
C LYS A 165 -10.17 -4.13 -6.43
N LEU A 166 -9.91 -3.01 -7.10
CA LEU A 166 -10.89 -1.94 -7.29
C LEU A 166 -11.09 -1.62 -8.77
N LYS A 167 -12.28 -1.12 -9.08
CA LYS A 167 -12.58 -0.56 -10.39
C LYS A 167 -12.32 0.95 -10.39
N VAL A 168 -11.63 1.44 -11.41
CA VAL A 168 -11.41 2.87 -11.63
C VAL A 168 -12.75 3.54 -11.93
N ASN A 169 -13.12 4.53 -11.12
CA ASN A 169 -14.39 5.24 -11.22
C ASN A 169 -14.29 6.64 -10.60
N ASP A 170 -15.43 7.33 -10.52
CA ASP A 170 -15.62 8.70 -10.01
C ASP A 170 -15.26 8.91 -8.52
N ARG A 171 -14.91 7.85 -7.79
CA ARG A 171 -14.39 7.93 -6.42
C ARG A 171 -12.89 8.16 -6.36
N LEU A 172 -12.20 7.95 -7.48
CA LEU A 172 -10.77 8.18 -7.62
C LEU A 172 -10.53 9.49 -8.34
N GLN A 173 -9.39 10.09 -8.03
CA GLN A 173 -8.86 11.22 -8.77
C GLN A 173 -7.55 10.85 -9.46
N TYR A 174 -7.12 11.64 -10.42
CA TYR A 174 -5.83 11.47 -11.07
C TYR A 174 -5.12 12.80 -11.29
N GLY A 175 -3.79 12.72 -11.35
CA GLY A 175 -2.96 13.76 -11.95
C GLY A 175 -2.28 13.22 -13.21
N GLN A 176 -1.83 14.12 -14.08
CA GLN A 176 -1.13 13.79 -15.32
C GLN A 176 -0.23 14.95 -15.76
N LYS A 177 0.77 14.66 -16.58
CA LYS A 177 1.71 15.66 -17.10
C LYS A 177 1.14 16.51 -18.22
N ASN A 178 0.28 15.94 -19.06
CA ASN A 178 -0.29 16.62 -20.21
C ASN A 178 -1.67 16.05 -20.56
N ALA A 179 -2.32 16.66 -21.55
CA ALA A 179 -3.67 16.28 -21.99
C ALA A 179 -3.74 14.84 -22.53
N GLU A 180 -2.63 14.32 -23.04
CA GLU A 180 -2.47 12.96 -23.55
C GLU A 180 -2.43 11.91 -22.42
N GLY A 181 -2.42 12.32 -21.15
CA GLY A 181 -2.41 11.41 -20.01
C GLY A 181 -1.03 10.85 -19.68
N GLU A 182 0.04 11.50 -20.16
CA GLU A 182 1.41 11.08 -19.84
C GLU A 182 1.64 11.12 -18.32
N LEU A 183 2.27 10.07 -17.78
CA LEU A 183 2.53 9.89 -16.35
C LEU A 183 1.27 9.99 -15.46
N ARG A 184 0.13 9.51 -15.96
CA ARG A 184 -1.10 9.48 -15.17
C ARG A 184 -0.92 8.62 -13.92
N PHE A 185 -1.25 9.19 -12.77
CA PHE A 185 -1.23 8.51 -11.48
C PHE A 185 -2.59 8.64 -10.79
N ILE A 186 -2.92 7.68 -9.93
CA ILE A 186 -4.21 7.60 -9.25
C ILE A 186 -4.07 8.13 -7.83
N VAL A 187 -5.09 8.83 -7.34
CA VAL A 187 -5.21 9.30 -5.97
C VAL A 187 -6.55 8.87 -5.39
N TYR A 188 -6.52 8.17 -4.26
CA TYR A 188 -7.70 7.84 -3.46
C TYR A 188 -7.67 8.58 -2.12
N HIS A 189 -8.56 9.57 -1.99
CA HIS A 189 -8.72 10.43 -0.82
C HIS A 189 -10.07 11.15 -0.83
N ASP A 190 -10.32 11.96 0.19
CA ASP A 190 -11.45 12.88 0.23
C ASP A 190 -11.39 13.91 -0.91
N LYS A 191 -12.40 13.93 -1.79
CA LYS A 191 -12.50 14.83 -2.96
C LYS A 191 -12.69 16.30 -2.58
N GLU A 192 -13.03 16.61 -1.33
CA GLU A 192 -13.06 18.01 -0.86
C GLU A 192 -11.65 18.61 -0.70
N ARG A 193 -10.63 17.75 -0.61
CA ARG A 193 -9.23 18.16 -0.61
C ARG A 193 -8.85 18.57 -2.03
N LYS A 194 -8.31 19.78 -2.18
CA LYS A 194 -7.84 20.29 -3.47
C LYS A 194 -6.32 20.53 -3.48
N PRO A 195 -5.48 19.51 -3.18
CA PRO A 195 -4.05 19.63 -3.44
C PRO A 195 -3.80 19.70 -4.96
N TYR A 196 -2.80 20.48 -5.36
CA TYR A 196 -2.31 20.47 -6.73
C TYR A 196 -1.57 19.16 -7.02
N GLN A 197 -1.66 18.68 -8.27
CA GLN A 197 -1.10 17.39 -8.67
C GLN A 197 0.43 17.31 -8.45
N HIS A 198 1.18 18.39 -8.68
CA HIS A 198 2.64 18.43 -8.47
C HIS A 198 3.06 18.11 -7.04
N ARG A 199 2.21 18.38 -6.04
CA ARG A 199 2.54 18.11 -4.64
C ARG A 199 2.71 16.63 -4.36
N PHE A 200 1.99 15.76 -5.05
CA PHE A 200 2.14 14.31 -4.87
C PHE A 200 3.48 13.82 -5.38
N ILE A 201 3.90 14.29 -6.56
CA ILE A 201 5.15 13.85 -7.17
C ILE A 201 6.36 14.47 -6.49
N GLU A 202 6.33 15.77 -6.19
CA GLU A 202 7.39 16.45 -5.41
C GLU A 202 7.63 15.73 -4.08
N THR A 203 6.54 15.43 -3.37
CA THR A 203 6.64 14.77 -2.07
C THR A 203 7.10 13.33 -2.25
N ALA A 204 6.55 12.55 -3.18
CA ALA A 204 6.98 11.16 -3.39
C ALA A 204 8.46 11.03 -3.76
N VAL A 205 8.95 11.91 -4.63
CA VAL A 205 10.37 11.91 -5.03
C VAL A 205 11.25 12.46 -3.91
N GLY A 206 10.79 13.48 -3.18
CA GLY A 206 11.56 14.13 -2.12
C GLY A 206 11.55 13.42 -0.76
N SER A 207 10.52 12.64 -0.44
CA SER A 207 10.31 12.01 0.87
C SER A 207 10.73 10.53 0.91
N ALA A 208 11.10 9.96 -0.22
CA ALA A 208 11.33 8.54 -0.27
C ALA A 208 12.73 8.17 0.24
N THR A 209 12.76 7.28 1.23
CA THR A 209 13.95 6.48 1.55
C THR A 209 14.40 5.74 0.28
N ALA A 210 15.71 5.65 0.05
CA ALA A 210 16.34 5.33 -1.25
C ALA A 210 15.67 4.22 -2.10
N GLY A 211 15.08 3.17 -1.49
CA GLY A 211 14.40 2.07 -2.21
C GLY A 211 13.09 2.48 -2.91
N LYS A 212 12.13 3.09 -2.20
CA LYS A 212 10.85 3.51 -2.78
C LYS A 212 10.96 4.71 -3.73
N ALA A 213 11.98 5.53 -3.51
CA ALA A 213 12.25 6.69 -4.36
C ALA A 213 12.54 6.22 -5.78
N ALA A 214 13.35 5.17 -5.90
CA ALA A 214 13.72 4.59 -7.18
C ALA A 214 12.53 3.95 -7.90
N GLU A 215 11.65 3.24 -7.17
CA GLU A 215 10.44 2.65 -7.75
C GLU A 215 9.47 3.71 -8.26
N MET A 216 9.16 4.73 -7.45
CA MET A 216 8.29 5.84 -7.86
C MET A 216 8.92 6.66 -8.98
N ALA A 217 10.21 6.99 -8.89
CA ALA A 217 10.92 7.68 -9.95
C ALA A 217 10.86 6.89 -11.26
N LYS A 218 11.11 5.57 -11.22
CA LYS A 218 10.96 4.69 -12.38
C LYS A 218 9.53 4.69 -12.92
N ALA A 219 8.53 4.61 -12.04
CA ALA A 219 7.12 4.63 -12.44
C ALA A 219 6.71 5.97 -13.08
N PHE A 220 7.36 7.07 -12.69
CA PHE A 220 7.23 8.37 -13.33
C PHE A 220 8.17 8.59 -14.52
N GLY A 221 8.89 7.56 -14.99
CA GLY A 221 9.83 7.68 -16.10
C GLY A 221 11.08 8.54 -15.79
N ILE A 222 11.30 8.89 -14.52
CA ILE A 222 12.46 9.61 -14.01
C ILE A 222 13.60 8.59 -13.83
N GLY A 223 14.17 8.15 -14.96
CA GLY A 223 15.34 7.27 -14.99
C GLY A 223 16.64 8.01 -14.67
N ALA A 224 17.63 7.28 -14.15
CA ALA A 224 18.95 7.71 -13.68
C ALA A 224 19.90 8.34 -14.74
N VAL A 225 19.38 9.14 -15.67
CA VAL A 225 20.13 9.76 -16.76
C VAL A 225 20.05 11.27 -16.59
N GLY A 226 20.93 11.84 -15.76
CA GLY A 226 21.44 13.22 -15.80
C GLY A 226 20.47 14.41 -15.94
N GLY A 227 19.16 14.18 -15.97
CA GLY A 227 18.12 15.16 -16.20
C GLY A 227 17.55 15.62 -14.87
N THR A 228 17.37 16.93 -14.74
CA THR A 228 16.84 17.52 -13.52
C THR A 228 15.39 17.06 -13.38
N ILE A 229 15.02 16.48 -12.23
CA ILE A 229 13.65 16.10 -11.87
C ILE A 229 12.64 17.19 -12.26
N MET A 230 13.05 18.46 -12.13
CA MET A 230 12.27 19.64 -12.50
C MET A 230 11.80 19.68 -13.95
N ASP A 231 12.56 19.16 -14.92
CA ASP A 231 12.18 19.23 -16.34
C ASP A 231 11.02 18.29 -16.69
N GLY A 232 10.95 17.12 -16.03
CA GLY A 232 9.80 16.21 -16.14
C GLY A 232 8.56 16.74 -15.41
N LEU A 233 8.75 17.54 -14.36
CA LEU A 233 7.67 18.06 -13.52
C LEU A 233 7.06 19.38 -14.02
N LYS A 234 7.73 20.13 -14.90
CA LYS A 234 7.24 21.44 -15.40
C LYS A 234 5.81 21.40 -15.96
N GLY A 235 5.41 20.30 -16.61
CA GLY A 235 4.04 20.14 -17.14
C GLY A 235 2.99 19.81 -16.06
N ILE A 236 3.43 19.40 -14.87
CA ILE A 236 2.55 18.95 -13.79
C ILE A 236 2.24 20.10 -12.82
N VAL A 237 2.99 21.20 -12.88
CA VAL A 237 2.84 22.35 -11.98
C VAL A 237 1.61 23.17 -12.33
N GLY A 238 0.77 23.47 -11.32
CA GLY A 238 -0.34 24.42 -11.42
C GLY A 238 -1.74 23.80 -11.51
N ASP A 239 -1.87 22.53 -11.87
CA ASP A 239 -3.17 21.90 -12.03
C ASP A 239 -3.64 21.15 -10.77
N TYR A 240 -4.97 21.11 -10.59
CA TYR A 240 -5.61 20.28 -9.58
C TYR A 240 -5.76 18.85 -10.09
N LEU A 241 -6.00 17.92 -9.17
CA LEU A 241 -6.39 16.57 -9.55
C LEU A 241 -7.75 16.58 -10.29
N HIS A 242 -7.86 15.70 -11.28
CA HIS A 242 -9.08 15.44 -12.05
C HIS A 242 -9.82 14.24 -11.50
N THR A 243 -11.13 14.13 -11.75
CA THR A 243 -11.91 12.93 -11.40
C THR A 243 -12.04 12.04 -12.65
N PHE A 244 -11.92 10.72 -12.48
CA PHE A 244 -12.11 9.73 -13.54
C PHE A 244 -13.57 9.61 -14.03
#